data_AF-A0A2N0BNK4-F1
#
_entry.id   AF-A0A2N0BNK4-F1
#
_cell.length_a   1.000
_cell.length_b   1.000
_cell.length_c   1.000
_cell.angle_alpha   90.00
_cell.angle_beta   90.00
_cell.angle_gamma   90.00
#
_symmetry.space_group_name_H-M   'P 1'
#
loop_
_entity.id
_entity.type
_entity.pdbx_description
1 polymer ?
#
loop_
_entity_poly.entity_id
_entity_poly.type
_entity_poly.pdbx_seq_one_letter_code
_entity_poly.pdbx_strand_id
1 'polypeptide(L)'
;MAIDEIDNVADLIDNYAKSIAGLELAVAALNIRLNASPLINFRDALFHFRKLCQSIVNSKEYYQNLGAVDEHLARGAKDILVHLAFILRLRIRYLTQNDTAILLRAKKDRFKLNKVANRLGNLDLKLRHNFGSYNPEIIAKSVDVLTSSINETETILGSLGLNSSLRERFEKNFQK
;
A
#
# COMPACT_ATOMS: atom_id res chain seq x y z
N MET A 1 -26.13 -21.23 4.51
CA MET A 1 -25.86 -20.64 3.18
C MET A 1 -25.84 -19.11 3.23
N ALA A 2 -26.90 -18.43 3.66
CA ALA A 2 -26.90 -16.95 3.77
C ALA A 2 -26.12 -16.40 4.98
N ILE A 3 -26.18 -17.11 6.12
CA ILE A 3 -25.39 -16.76 7.32
C ILE A 3 -23.89 -16.93 7.02
N ASP A 4 -23.52 -18.04 6.38
CA ASP A 4 -22.12 -18.31 5.98
C ASP A 4 -21.55 -17.22 5.04
N GLU A 5 -22.34 -16.63 4.13
CA GLU A 5 -21.90 -15.51 3.29
C GLU A 5 -21.67 -14.23 4.08
N ILE A 6 -22.54 -13.91 5.06
CA ILE A 6 -22.38 -12.74 5.92
C ILE A 6 -21.14 -12.91 6.81
N ASP A 7 -20.93 -14.11 7.36
CA ASP A 7 -19.76 -14.44 8.16
C ASP A 7 -18.47 -14.36 7.32
N ASN A 8 -18.48 -14.85 6.08
CA ASN A 8 -17.36 -14.69 5.15
C ASN A 8 -17.05 -13.21 4.86
N VAL A 9 -18.07 -12.36 4.71
CA VAL A 9 -17.88 -10.92 4.51
C VAL A 9 -17.34 -10.26 5.78
N ALA A 10 -17.78 -10.68 6.96
CA ALA A 10 -17.24 -10.22 8.23
C ALA A 10 -15.74 -10.58 8.37
N ASP A 11 -15.35 -11.80 8.01
CA ASP A 11 -13.96 -12.23 7.98
C ASP A 11 -13.11 -11.40 7.00
N LEU A 12 -13.66 -11.04 5.83
CA LEU A 12 -12.99 -10.16 4.88
C LEU A 12 -12.77 -8.76 5.46
N ILE A 13 -13.75 -8.21 6.18
CA ILE A 13 -13.63 -6.91 6.86
C ILE A 13 -12.56 -6.95 7.95
N ASP A 14 -12.49 -8.03 8.74
CA ASP A 14 -11.47 -8.18 9.78
C ASP A 14 -10.06 -8.32 9.18
N ASN A 15 -9.91 -9.12 8.13
CA ASN A 15 -8.65 -9.25 7.39
C ASN A 15 -8.21 -7.93 6.75
N TYR A 16 -9.17 -7.16 6.24
CA TYR A 16 -8.91 -5.81 5.74
C TYR A 16 -8.39 -4.88 6.83
N ALA A 17 -9.05 -4.85 8.00
CA ALA A 17 -8.64 -4.00 9.12
C ALA A 17 -7.19 -4.28 9.56
N LYS A 18 -6.84 -5.56 9.69
CA LYS A 18 -5.46 -6.01 9.99
C LYS A 18 -4.46 -5.56 8.92
N SER A 19 -4.83 -5.70 7.66
CA SER A 19 -3.98 -5.31 6.52
C SER A 19 -3.74 -3.79 6.46
N ILE A 20 -4.79 -3.00 6.67
CA ILE A 20 -4.70 -1.53 6.70
C ILE A 20 -3.85 -1.06 7.89
N ALA A 21 -4.03 -1.64 9.07
CA ALA A 21 -3.21 -1.27 10.23
C ALA A 21 -1.70 -1.46 9.95
N GLY A 22 -1.33 -2.57 9.32
CA GLY A 22 0.05 -2.81 8.87
C GLY A 22 0.54 -1.77 7.84
N LEU A 23 -0.33 -1.38 6.91
CA LEU A 23 -0.03 -0.34 5.92
C LEU A 23 0.14 1.04 6.56
N GLU A 24 -0.72 1.42 7.50
CA GLU A 24 -0.62 2.70 8.21
C GLU A 24 0.67 2.79 9.04
N LEU A 25 1.08 1.69 9.67
CA LEU A 25 2.39 1.63 10.34
C LEU A 25 3.55 1.83 9.36
N ALA A 26 3.50 1.21 8.18
CA ALA A 26 4.51 1.40 7.14
C ALA A 26 4.53 2.85 6.61
N VAL A 27 3.35 3.44 6.37
CA VAL A 27 3.19 4.85 5.99
C VAL A 27 3.83 5.78 7.04
N ALA A 28 3.54 5.55 8.31
CA ALA A 28 4.06 6.33 9.43
C ALA A 28 5.59 6.19 9.56
N ALA A 29 6.11 4.97 9.48
CA ALA A 29 7.55 4.71 9.52
C ALA A 29 8.31 5.45 8.41
N LEU A 30 7.70 5.54 7.23
CA LEU A 30 8.28 6.20 6.07
C LEU A 30 7.98 7.71 6.01
N ASN A 31 7.20 8.25 6.96
CA ASN A 31 6.69 9.62 6.92
C ASN A 31 6.12 9.97 5.52
N ILE A 32 5.25 9.11 5.00
CA ILE A 32 4.55 9.35 3.75
C ILE A 32 3.21 9.99 4.10
N ARG A 33 2.95 11.20 3.59
CA ARG A 33 1.60 11.76 3.64
C ARG A 33 0.70 10.96 2.70
N LEU A 34 -0.35 10.37 3.25
CA LEU A 34 -1.42 9.79 2.45
C LEU A 34 -2.29 10.91 1.88
N ASN A 35 -2.61 10.82 0.59
CA ASN A 35 -3.50 11.77 -0.07
C ASN A 35 -4.99 11.46 0.23
N ALA A 36 -5.28 10.26 0.73
CA ALA A 36 -6.61 9.81 1.13
C ALA A 36 -6.47 8.81 2.28
N SER A 37 -7.43 8.81 3.20
CA SER A 37 -7.41 7.87 4.34
C SER A 37 -8.04 6.52 3.94
N PRO A 38 -7.39 5.38 4.25
CA PRO A 38 -8.02 4.05 4.12
C PRO A 38 -9.35 3.98 4.86
N LEU A 39 -9.43 4.71 5.97
CA LEU A 39 -10.54 4.66 6.90
C LEU A 39 -11.85 5.15 6.28
N ILE A 40 -11.78 5.99 5.24
CA ILE A 40 -12.98 6.44 4.50
C ILE A 40 -13.60 5.26 3.76
N ASN A 41 -12.81 4.55 2.96
CA ASN A 41 -13.27 3.36 2.25
C ASN A 41 -13.68 2.25 3.23
N PHE A 42 -12.96 2.09 4.34
CA PHE A 42 -13.34 1.13 5.38
C PHE A 42 -14.69 1.46 6.02
N ARG A 43 -14.92 2.73 6.37
CA ARG A 43 -16.19 3.20 6.91
C ARG A 43 -17.34 2.94 5.93
N ASP A 44 -17.14 3.23 4.66
CA ASP A 44 -18.16 3.04 3.63
C ASP A 44 -18.45 1.53 3.44
N ALA A 45 -17.43 0.67 3.50
CA ALA A 45 -17.61 -0.78 3.53
C ALA A 45 -18.43 -1.24 4.75
N LEU A 46 -18.15 -0.73 5.95
CA LEU A 46 -18.93 -1.05 7.16
C LEU A 46 -20.40 -0.60 7.05
N PHE A 47 -20.64 0.55 6.41
CA PHE A 47 -21.98 1.05 6.15
C PHE A 47 -22.77 0.10 5.22
N HIS A 48 -22.15 -0.36 4.14
CA HIS A 48 -22.76 -1.33 3.23
C HIS A 48 -22.92 -2.72 3.86
N PHE A 49 -21.97 -3.15 4.69
CA PHE A 49 -22.09 -4.40 5.43
C PHE A 49 -23.28 -4.37 6.40
N ARG A 50 -23.49 -3.27 7.12
CA ARG A 50 -24.67 -3.10 7.97
C ARG A 50 -25.96 -3.23 7.17
N LYS A 51 -26.03 -2.62 5.97
CA LYS A 51 -27.20 -2.74 5.09
C LYS A 51 -27.38 -4.15 4.56
N LEU A 52 -26.29 -4.85 4.24
CA LEU A 52 -26.31 -6.25 3.83
C LEU A 52 -26.99 -7.12 4.89
N CYS A 53 -26.61 -6.97 6.17
CA CYS A 53 -27.22 -7.69 7.30
C CYS A 53 -28.71 -7.39 7.51
N GLN A 54 -29.19 -6.25 7.01
CA GLN A 54 -30.60 -5.84 7.08
C GLN A 54 -31.39 -6.20 5.82
N SER A 55 -30.71 -6.60 4.75
CA SER A 55 -31.30 -6.89 3.44
C SER A 55 -31.97 -8.25 3.45
N ILE A 56 -33.05 -8.40 2.68
CA ILE A 56 -33.61 -9.71 2.38
C ILE A 56 -32.60 -10.46 1.50
N VAL A 57 -32.21 -11.65 1.92
CA VAL A 57 -31.26 -12.52 1.20
C VAL A 57 -31.72 -12.73 -0.25
N ASN A 58 -30.77 -12.69 -1.19
CA ASN A 58 -31.00 -12.81 -2.64
C ASN A 58 -31.84 -11.68 -3.27
N SER A 59 -32.17 -10.62 -2.54
CA SER A 59 -32.75 -9.43 -3.14
C SER A 59 -31.71 -8.67 -3.98
N LYS A 60 -32.19 -7.82 -4.88
CA LYS A 60 -31.31 -6.89 -5.62
C LYS A 60 -30.46 -6.04 -4.67
N GLU A 61 -31.06 -5.56 -3.58
CA GLU A 61 -30.38 -4.76 -2.56
C GLU A 61 -29.27 -5.55 -1.84
N TYR A 62 -29.50 -6.84 -1.56
CA TYR A 62 -28.49 -7.73 -0.98
C TYR A 62 -27.24 -7.78 -1.85
N TYR A 63 -27.37 -8.11 -3.14
CA TYR A 63 -26.22 -8.20 -4.05
C TYR A 63 -25.55 -6.83 -4.29
N GLN A 64 -26.32 -5.74 -4.29
CA GLN A 64 -25.77 -4.40 -4.39
C GLN A 64 -24.88 -4.05 -3.18
N ASN A 65 -25.34 -4.34 -1.96
CA ASN A 65 -24.55 -4.09 -0.77
C ASN A 65 -23.35 -5.03 -0.68
N LEU A 66 -23.48 -6.30 -1.10
CA LEU A 66 -22.37 -7.25 -1.15
C LEU A 66 -21.25 -6.76 -2.10
N GLY A 67 -21.62 -6.36 -3.32
CA GLY A 67 -20.65 -5.81 -4.28
C GLY A 67 -20.02 -4.51 -3.81
N ALA A 68 -20.78 -3.64 -3.14
CA ALA A 68 -20.27 -2.39 -2.60
C ALA A 68 -19.24 -2.62 -1.48
N VAL A 69 -19.45 -3.62 -0.60
CA VAL A 69 -18.45 -3.98 0.42
C VAL A 69 -17.14 -4.37 -0.25
N ASP A 70 -17.18 -5.31 -1.21
CA ASP A 70 -15.97 -5.77 -1.92
C ASP A 70 -15.26 -4.60 -2.63
N GLU A 71 -16.01 -3.77 -3.35
CA GLU A 71 -15.48 -2.61 -4.08
C GLU A 71 -14.76 -1.60 -3.15
N HIS A 72 -15.38 -1.25 -2.01
CA HIS A 72 -14.80 -0.30 -1.06
C HIS A 72 -13.56 -0.87 -0.37
N LEU A 73 -13.59 -2.14 0.06
CA LEU A 73 -12.40 -2.80 0.61
C LEU A 73 -11.28 -2.87 -0.45
N ALA A 74 -11.59 -3.23 -1.69
CA ALA A 74 -10.60 -3.29 -2.77
C ALA A 74 -9.94 -1.93 -3.02
N ARG A 75 -10.74 -0.87 -3.16
CA ARG A 75 -10.27 0.50 -3.41
C ARG A 75 -9.38 1.02 -2.29
N GLY A 76 -9.81 0.88 -1.03
CA GLY A 76 -9.08 1.43 0.09
C GLY A 76 -7.68 0.81 0.25
N ALA A 77 -7.53 -0.50 0.05
CA ALA A 77 -6.22 -1.15 0.08
C ALA A 77 -5.37 -0.78 -1.16
N LYS A 78 -5.97 -0.83 -2.35
CA LYS A 78 -5.31 -0.52 -3.62
C LYS A 78 -4.69 0.87 -3.62
N ASP A 79 -5.46 1.89 -3.26
CA ASP A 79 -5.03 3.29 -3.37
C ASP A 79 -3.81 3.58 -2.51
N ILE A 80 -3.75 2.99 -1.32
CA ILE A 80 -2.61 3.15 -0.41
C ILE A 80 -1.39 2.43 -0.93
N LEU A 81 -1.54 1.18 -1.36
CA LEU A 81 -0.43 0.39 -1.91
C LEU A 81 0.18 1.08 -3.14
N VAL A 82 -0.69 1.59 -4.03
CA VAL A 82 -0.28 2.36 -5.22
C VAL A 82 0.45 3.63 -4.82
N HIS A 83 -0.08 4.40 -3.87
CA HIS A 83 0.52 5.66 -3.41
C HIS A 83 1.89 5.41 -2.74
N LEU A 84 1.98 4.40 -1.89
CA LEU A 84 3.23 3.98 -1.25
C LEU A 84 4.29 3.58 -2.27
N ALA A 85 3.93 2.70 -3.22
CA ALA A 85 4.83 2.26 -4.28
C ALA A 85 5.33 3.44 -5.12
N PHE A 86 4.43 4.36 -5.47
CA PHE A 86 4.76 5.56 -6.22
C PHE A 86 5.71 6.51 -5.48
N ILE A 87 5.40 6.87 -4.23
CA ILE A 87 6.21 7.77 -3.42
C ILE A 87 7.60 7.18 -3.15
N LEU A 88 7.67 5.89 -2.79
CA LEU A 88 8.95 5.22 -2.58
C LEU A 88 9.78 5.18 -3.87
N ARG A 89 9.16 4.91 -5.02
CA ARG A 89 9.82 4.96 -6.32
C ARG A 89 10.37 6.35 -6.65
N LEU A 90 9.58 7.41 -6.43
CA LEU A 90 10.01 8.79 -6.64
C LEU A 90 11.20 9.14 -5.75
N ARG A 91 11.13 8.76 -4.47
CA ARG A 91 12.21 8.97 -3.50
C ARG A 91 13.51 8.29 -3.92
N ILE A 92 13.45 7.03 -4.36
CA ILE A 92 14.62 6.32 -4.88
C ILE A 92 15.16 7.00 -6.14
N ARG A 93 14.30 7.44 -7.06
CA ARG A 93 14.74 8.17 -8.27
C ARG A 93 15.41 9.50 -7.92
N TYR A 94 14.88 10.23 -6.96
CA TYR A 94 15.52 11.44 -6.47
C TYR A 94 16.92 11.15 -5.94
N LEU A 95 17.10 10.10 -5.14
CA LEU A 95 18.40 9.68 -4.62
C LEU A 95 19.38 9.27 -5.74
N THR A 96 18.90 8.70 -6.85
CA THR A 96 19.76 8.29 -7.98
C THR A 96 20.02 9.39 -9.00
N GLN A 97 19.32 10.53 -8.91
CA GLN A 97 19.42 11.68 -9.82
C GLN A 97 20.09 12.92 -9.19
N ASN A 98 19.88 13.20 -7.90
CA ASN A 98 20.51 14.34 -7.24
C ASN A 98 21.95 14.04 -6.81
N ASP A 99 22.82 15.04 -6.97
CA ASP A 99 24.28 15.00 -6.73
C ASP A 99 24.72 14.63 -5.30
N THR A 100 23.80 14.37 -4.37
CA THR A 100 24.06 13.51 -3.19
C THR A 100 24.64 12.14 -3.59
N ALA A 101 24.45 11.74 -4.85
CA ALA A 101 25.08 10.62 -5.54
C ALA A 101 26.61 10.71 -5.66
N ILE A 102 27.27 11.79 -5.22
CA ILE A 102 28.74 11.83 -5.06
C ILE A 102 29.23 10.68 -4.14
N LEU A 103 28.37 10.12 -3.28
CA LEU A 103 28.64 8.92 -2.47
C LEU A 103 28.21 7.59 -3.13
N LEU A 104 27.32 7.60 -4.14
CA LEU A 104 26.88 6.42 -4.90
C LEU A 104 27.89 5.98 -5.99
N ARG A 105 29.18 6.36 -5.88
CA ARG A 105 30.22 6.13 -6.89
C ARG A 105 30.41 4.65 -7.29
N ALA A 106 30.00 3.70 -6.47
CA ALA A 106 29.88 2.32 -6.91
C ALA A 106 28.67 2.18 -7.86
N LYS A 107 28.94 2.11 -9.17
CA LYS A 107 27.98 1.77 -10.24
C LYS A 107 27.01 0.63 -9.85
N LYS A 108 27.48 -0.28 -8.98
CA LYS A 108 26.74 -1.39 -8.38
C LYS A 108 25.55 -0.96 -7.51
N ASP A 109 25.70 0.01 -6.60
CA ASP A 109 24.64 0.36 -5.65
C ASP A 109 23.56 1.24 -6.29
N ARG A 110 23.95 2.11 -7.24
CA ARG A 110 22.99 2.80 -8.12
C ARG A 110 22.15 1.80 -8.93
N PHE A 111 22.80 0.75 -9.44
CA PHE A 111 22.09 -0.32 -10.16
C PHE A 111 21.10 -1.06 -9.25
N LYS A 112 21.48 -1.39 -8.01
CA LYS A 112 20.56 -1.99 -7.02
C LYS A 112 19.36 -1.09 -6.73
N LEU A 113 19.58 0.20 -6.45
CA LEU A 113 18.48 1.15 -6.23
C LEU A 113 17.54 1.25 -7.43
N ASN A 114 18.08 1.28 -8.65
CA ASN A 114 17.27 1.27 -9.86
C ASN A 114 16.46 -0.03 -10.01
N LYS A 115 17.02 -1.17 -9.60
CA LYS A 115 16.30 -2.46 -9.56
C LYS A 115 15.11 -2.39 -8.59
N VAL A 116 15.29 -1.81 -7.41
CA VAL A 116 14.20 -1.57 -6.45
C VAL A 116 13.13 -0.66 -7.04
N ALA A 117 13.53 0.47 -7.65
CA ALA A 117 12.58 1.39 -8.29
C ALA A 117 11.77 0.73 -9.42
N ASN A 118 12.39 -0.14 -10.21
CA ASN A 118 11.70 -0.90 -11.26
C ASN A 118 10.74 -1.94 -10.66
N ARG A 119 11.13 -2.64 -9.60
CA ARG A 119 10.24 -3.57 -8.86
C ARG A 119 8.99 -2.86 -8.35
N LEU A 120 9.15 -1.66 -7.77
CA LEU A 120 8.04 -0.82 -7.32
C LEU A 120 7.17 -0.31 -8.47
N GLY A 121 7.77 0.03 -9.62
CA GLY A 121 7.02 0.39 -10.83
C GLY A 121 6.17 -0.77 -11.36
N ASN A 122 6.70 -1.99 -11.34
CA ASN A 122 5.95 -3.19 -11.72
C ASN A 122 4.83 -3.50 -10.73
N LEU A 123 5.05 -3.27 -9.43
CA LEU A 123 4.00 -3.40 -8.41
C LEU A 123 2.86 -2.40 -8.69
N ASP A 124 3.17 -1.11 -8.87
CA ASP A 124 2.19 -0.06 -9.21
C ASP A 124 1.32 -0.45 -10.41
N LEU A 125 1.93 -0.90 -11.51
CA LEU A 125 1.19 -1.38 -12.68
C LEU A 125 0.28 -2.57 -12.36
N LYS A 126 0.79 -3.58 -11.66
CA LYS A 126 -0.01 -4.75 -11.26
C LYS A 126 -1.20 -4.36 -10.39
N LEU A 127 -1.00 -3.48 -9.40
CA LEU A 127 -2.05 -3.01 -8.53
C LEU A 127 -3.14 -2.27 -9.33
N ARG A 128 -2.74 -1.40 -10.26
CA ARG A 128 -3.69 -0.64 -11.10
C ARG A 128 -4.53 -1.55 -12.00
N HIS A 129 -3.90 -2.53 -12.64
CA HIS A 129 -4.56 -3.42 -13.62
C HIS A 129 -5.37 -4.56 -13.00
N ASN A 130 -4.99 -5.07 -11.82
CA ASN A 130 -5.55 -6.33 -11.29
C ASN A 130 -6.46 -6.18 -10.06
N PHE A 131 -6.62 -4.98 -9.49
CA PHE A 131 -7.56 -4.78 -8.37
C PHE A 131 -8.95 -4.39 -8.88
N GLY A 132 -9.74 -5.40 -9.23
CA GLY A 132 -11.18 -5.30 -9.45
C GLY A 132 -12.02 -5.75 -8.23
N SER A 133 -11.45 -6.61 -7.37
CA SER A 133 -12.04 -7.11 -6.12
C SER A 133 -10.99 -7.16 -5.01
N TYR A 134 -11.42 -7.23 -3.76
CA TYR A 134 -10.53 -7.34 -2.62
C TYR A 134 -9.95 -8.76 -2.58
N ASN A 135 -8.62 -8.85 -2.61
CA ASN A 135 -7.93 -10.12 -2.48
C ASN A 135 -6.83 -9.99 -1.40
N PRO A 136 -7.03 -10.60 -0.21
CA PRO A 136 -6.09 -10.47 0.90
C PRO A 136 -4.71 -11.03 0.58
N GLU A 137 -4.60 -12.08 -0.24
CA GLU A 137 -3.30 -12.61 -0.65
C GLU A 137 -2.52 -11.64 -1.54
N ILE A 138 -3.20 -10.98 -2.49
CA ILE A 138 -2.55 -10.00 -3.37
C ILE A 138 -2.06 -8.82 -2.53
N ILE A 139 -2.83 -8.40 -1.54
CA ILE A 139 -2.44 -7.33 -0.61
C ILE A 139 -1.24 -7.76 0.22
N ALA A 140 -1.28 -8.94 0.84
CA ALA A 140 -0.15 -9.46 1.63
C ALA A 140 1.13 -9.53 0.78
N LYS A 141 1.06 -10.11 -0.43
CA LYS A 141 2.19 -10.15 -1.39
C LYS A 141 2.68 -8.75 -1.77
N SER A 142 1.77 -7.78 -1.91
CA SER A 142 2.11 -6.39 -2.23
C SER A 142 2.80 -5.69 -1.06
N VAL A 143 2.32 -5.93 0.16
CA VAL A 143 2.95 -5.48 1.42
C VAL A 143 4.36 -6.06 1.53
N ASP A 144 4.55 -7.36 1.26
CA ASP A 144 5.87 -8.00 1.30
C ASP A 144 6.85 -7.36 0.29
N VAL A 145 6.39 -7.04 -0.91
CA VAL A 145 7.20 -6.36 -1.92
C VAL A 145 7.56 -4.94 -1.48
N LEU A 146 6.64 -4.21 -0.84
CA LEU A 146 6.92 -2.88 -0.28
C LEU A 146 7.94 -2.97 0.86
N THR A 147 7.69 -3.83 1.85
CA THR A 147 8.57 -4.04 3.02
C THR A 147 9.97 -4.46 2.60
N SER A 148 10.11 -5.43 1.70
CA SER A 148 11.42 -5.83 1.17
C SER A 148 12.11 -4.71 0.40
N SER A 149 11.37 -3.87 -0.32
CA SER A 149 11.92 -2.71 -1.04
C SER A 149 12.39 -1.60 -0.10
N ILE A 150 11.69 -1.38 1.01
CA ILE A 150 12.10 -0.46 2.07
C ILE A 150 13.41 -0.96 2.70
N ASN A 151 13.42 -2.20 3.18
CA ASN A 151 14.58 -2.79 3.86
C ASN A 151 15.81 -2.82 2.94
N GLU A 152 15.64 -3.16 1.66
CA GLU A 152 16.73 -3.17 0.67
C GLU A 152 17.26 -1.75 0.43
N THR A 153 16.37 -0.75 0.35
CA THR A 153 16.76 0.67 0.20
C THR A 153 17.54 1.15 1.41
N GLU A 154 17.05 0.88 2.63
CA GLU A 154 17.73 1.25 3.88
C GLU A 154 19.09 0.57 4.02
N THR A 155 19.19 -0.71 3.67
CA THR A 155 20.47 -1.44 3.68
C THR A 155 21.49 -0.81 2.74
N ILE A 156 21.07 -0.46 1.51
CA ILE A 156 21.94 0.21 0.54
C ILE A 156 22.38 1.56 1.09
N LEU A 157 21.47 2.36 1.63
CA LEU A 157 21.81 3.66 2.20
C LEU A 157 22.76 3.52 3.41
N GLY A 158 22.49 2.61 4.34
CA GLY A 158 23.37 2.38 5.48
C GLY A 158 24.78 1.98 5.06
N SER A 159 24.92 1.13 4.03
CA SER A 159 26.23 0.75 3.49
C SER A 159 27.04 1.91 2.89
N LEU A 160 26.38 3.01 2.53
CA LEU A 160 26.99 4.22 1.98
C LEU A 160 27.37 5.23 3.08
N GLY A 161 27.28 4.85 4.36
CA GLY A 161 27.44 5.77 5.49
C GLY A 161 26.31 6.80 5.56
N LEU A 162 25.21 6.56 4.84
CA LEU A 162 24.06 7.45 4.77
C LEU A 162 23.06 7.14 5.90
N ASN A 163 23.57 6.86 7.10
CA ASN A 163 22.87 6.30 8.28
C ASN A 163 21.82 7.20 8.95
N SER A 164 21.54 8.39 8.43
CA SER A 164 20.32 9.09 8.83
C SER A 164 19.13 8.35 8.22
N SER A 165 18.13 8.04 9.05
CA SER A 165 16.92 7.35 8.61
C SER A 165 16.40 7.96 7.31
N LEU A 166 15.82 7.14 6.41
CA LEU A 166 15.16 7.64 5.18
C LEU A 166 14.28 8.85 5.51
N ARG A 167 13.59 8.78 6.65
CA ARG A 167 12.85 9.84 7.32
C ARG A 167 13.61 11.17 7.47
N GLU A 168 14.75 11.21 8.17
CA GLU A 168 15.53 12.46 8.39
C GLU A 168 16.01 13.11 7.09
N ARG A 169 16.36 12.30 6.09
CA ARG A 169 16.85 12.80 4.79
C ARG A 169 15.75 13.45 3.97
N PHE A 170 14.53 12.94 4.05
CA PHE A 170 13.41 13.55 3.33
C PHE A 170 12.93 14.81 4.03
N GLU A 171 12.87 14.81 5.37
CA GLU A 171 12.48 16.00 6.13
C GLU A 171 13.40 17.20 5.82
N LYS A 172 14.73 16.97 5.72
CA LYS A 172 15.68 18.03 5.36
C LYS A 172 15.60 18.54 3.92
N ASN A 173 15.13 17.73 2.97
CA ASN A 173 15.13 18.06 1.54
C ASN A 173 13.77 18.56 1.01
N PHE A 174 12.67 18.32 1.74
CA PHE A 174 11.32 18.76 1.36
C PHE A 174 10.77 19.92 2.23
N GLN A 175 11.59 20.49 3.11
CA GLN A 175 11.29 21.71 3.88
C GLN A 175 11.91 22.99 3.30
N LYS A 176 12.46 22.92 2.07
CA LYS A 176 12.88 24.09 1.28
C LYS A 176 11.95 24.28 0.11
#